data_AF-A0A4Q0IVF8-F1
#
_entry.id   AF-A0A4Q0IVF8-F1
#
_cell.length_a   1.000
_cell.length_b   1.000
_cell.length_c   1.000
_cell.angle_alpha   90.00
_cell.angle_beta   90.00
_cell.angle_gamma   90.00
#
_symmetry.space_group_name_H-M   'P 1'
#
loop_
_entity.id
_entity.type
_entity.pdbx_description
1 polymer ?
#
loop_
_entity_poly.entity_id
_entity_poly.type
_entity_poly.pdbx_seq_one_letter_code
_entity_poly.pdbx_strand_id
1 'polypeptide(L)'
;MKRLLLLITLLLSIALISAHTKIYTRAYAYSSNVIYSWDGKHLYQGGYAYSSKILYTWDGKHIYEGAYAYQSKILYTFDGKHLYSGAYAYSSKIISTVDGTFPPILFMVL
;
A
#
# COMPACT_ATOMS: atom_id res chain seq x y z
N MET A 1 -21.73 20.99 -20.09
CA MET A 1 -22.20 19.86 -19.23
C MET A 1 -21.60 18.52 -19.63
N LYS A 2 -21.65 18.10 -20.92
CA LYS A 2 -21.11 16.79 -21.37
C LYS A 2 -19.62 16.56 -21.05
N ARG A 3 -18.76 17.58 -21.20
CA ARG A 3 -17.32 17.50 -20.85
C ARG A 3 -17.06 17.34 -19.34
N LEU A 4 -17.90 17.96 -18.50
CA LEU A 4 -17.80 17.84 -17.04
C LEU A 4 -18.24 16.43 -16.59
N LEU A 5 -19.29 15.88 -17.21
CA LEU A 5 -19.76 14.52 -16.95
C LEU A 5 -18.71 13.46 -17.34
N LEU A 6 -18.01 13.67 -18.46
CA LEU A 6 -16.88 12.82 -18.90
C LEU A 6 -15.70 12.86 -17.92
N LEU A 7 -15.35 14.03 -17.38
CA LEU A 7 -14.29 14.15 -16.38
C LEU A 7 -14.65 13.46 -15.06
N ILE A 8 -15.89 13.61 -14.58
CA ILE A 8 -16.36 12.97 -13.35
C ILE A 8 -16.39 11.44 -13.51
N THR A 9 -16.88 10.95 -14.65
CA THR A 9 -16.92 9.50 -14.93
C THR A 9 -15.52 8.90 -15.09
N LEU A 10 -14.57 9.64 -15.69
CA LEU A 10 -13.17 9.24 -15.78
C LEU A 10 -12.49 9.23 -14.38
N LEU A 11 -12.76 10.21 -13.54
CA LEU A 11 -12.25 10.25 -12.16
C LEU A 11 -12.84 9.12 -11.30
N LEU A 12 -14.13 8.81 -11.47
CA LEU A 12 -14.78 7.67 -10.80
C LEU A 12 -14.19 6.33 -11.25
N SER A 13 -13.90 6.16 -12.54
CA SER A 13 -13.34 4.91 -13.05
C SER A 13 -11.90 4.68 -12.60
N ILE A 14 -11.10 5.75 -12.49
CA ILE A 14 -9.75 5.69 -11.92
C ILE A 14 -9.80 5.31 -10.43
N ALA A 15 -10.80 5.80 -9.68
CA ALA A 15 -10.98 5.47 -8.26
C ALA A 15 -11.39 4.00 -8.01
N LEU A 16 -11.93 3.30 -9.01
CA LEU A 16 -12.36 1.90 -8.90
C LEU A 16 -11.19 0.89 -9.02
N ILE A 17 -9.98 1.31 -9.36
CA ILE A 17 -8.80 0.43 -9.48
C ILE A 17 -8.10 0.24 -8.12
N SER A 18 -8.85 0.13 -7.01
CA SER A 18 -8.30 -0.52 -5.82
C SER A 18 -8.34 -2.03 -6.03
N ALA A 19 -7.41 -2.53 -6.82
CA ALA A 19 -7.27 -3.96 -7.06
C ALA A 19 -6.80 -4.62 -5.75
N HIS A 20 -7.70 -5.34 -5.10
CA HIS A 20 -7.34 -6.16 -3.94
C HIS A 20 -6.34 -7.22 -4.40
N THR A 21 -5.08 -7.04 -4.07
CA THR A 21 -3.99 -7.87 -4.58
C THR A 21 -3.76 -9.01 -3.60
N LYS A 22 -3.72 -10.25 -4.11
CA LYS A 22 -3.47 -11.45 -3.29
C LYS A 22 -2.17 -12.09 -3.73
N ILE A 23 -1.33 -12.44 -2.76
CA ILE A 23 -0.06 -13.13 -2.98
C ILE A 23 -0.26 -14.60 -2.59
N TYR A 24 0.10 -15.52 -3.49
CA TYR A 24 -0.12 -16.95 -3.33
C TYR A 24 1.22 -17.68 -3.22
N THR A 25 1.29 -18.70 -2.36
CA THR A 25 2.48 -19.57 -2.26
C THR A 25 2.66 -20.51 -3.46
N ARG A 26 1.63 -20.70 -4.30
CA ARG A 26 1.59 -21.69 -5.39
C ARG A 26 1.12 -21.04 -6.70
N ALA A 27 1.42 -21.71 -7.82
CA ALA A 27 1.05 -21.26 -9.17
C ALA A 27 -0.46 -21.10 -9.41
N TYR A 28 -1.29 -21.85 -8.67
CA TYR A 28 -2.75 -21.79 -8.80
C TYR A 28 -3.38 -20.96 -7.67
N ALA A 29 -4.26 -20.04 -8.07
CA ALA A 29 -4.91 -19.05 -7.21
C ALA A 29 -6.07 -19.62 -6.36
N TYR A 30 -5.80 -20.63 -5.55
CA TYR A 30 -6.76 -21.11 -4.54
C TYR A 30 -6.76 -20.21 -3.30
N SER A 31 -7.94 -19.94 -2.73
CA SER A 31 -8.09 -19.09 -1.54
C SER A 31 -7.28 -19.57 -0.34
N SER A 32 -7.12 -20.89 -0.18
CA SER A 32 -6.29 -21.52 0.85
C SER A 32 -4.79 -21.27 0.71
N ASN A 33 -4.32 -20.85 -0.47
CA ASN A 33 -2.91 -20.60 -0.75
C ASN A 33 -2.52 -19.12 -0.63
N VAL A 34 -3.45 -18.24 -0.23
CA VAL A 34 -3.15 -16.82 -0.05
C VAL A 34 -2.33 -16.64 1.22
N ILE A 35 -1.11 -16.10 1.08
CA ILE A 35 -0.21 -15.81 2.21
C ILE A 35 -0.32 -14.36 2.67
N TYR A 36 -0.62 -13.45 1.74
CA TYR A 36 -0.83 -12.03 2.02
C TYR A 36 -1.88 -11.44 1.10
N SER A 37 -2.58 -10.40 1.57
CA SER A 37 -3.45 -9.57 0.73
C SER A 37 -3.29 -8.08 0.99
N TRP A 38 -3.56 -7.29 -0.04
CA TRP A 38 -3.42 -5.83 -0.06
C TRP A 38 -4.71 -5.20 -0.56
N ASP A 39 -5.27 -4.25 0.19
CA ASP A 39 -6.50 -3.53 -0.21
C ASP A 39 -6.26 -2.09 -0.69
N GLY A 40 -5.00 -1.70 -0.91
CA GLY A 40 -4.62 -0.30 -1.20
C GLY A 40 -4.19 0.49 0.04
N LYS A 41 -4.50 0.00 1.24
CA LYS A 41 -4.25 0.66 2.52
C LYS A 41 -3.60 -0.26 3.55
N HIS A 42 -4.00 -1.52 3.64
CA HIS A 42 -3.55 -2.47 4.65
C HIS A 42 -2.97 -3.71 3.99
N LEU A 43 -1.87 -4.19 4.55
CA LEU A 43 -1.34 -5.52 4.30
C LEU A 43 -1.90 -6.47 5.35
N TYR A 44 -2.55 -7.54 4.89
CA TYR A 44 -3.07 -8.60 5.73
C TYR A 44 -2.20 -9.84 5.65
N GLN A 45 -2.07 -10.55 6.76
CA GLN A 45 -1.64 -11.94 6.77
C GLN A 45 -2.80 -12.84 6.32
N GLY A 46 -2.63 -13.53 5.20
CA GLY A 46 -3.66 -14.35 4.55
C GLY A 46 -4.58 -13.53 3.63
N GLY A 47 -5.70 -14.14 3.22
CA GLY A 47 -6.59 -13.58 2.20
C GLY A 47 -7.84 -12.84 2.69
N TYR A 48 -7.95 -12.58 3.99
CA TYR A 48 -9.15 -12.01 4.61
C TYR A 48 -8.86 -10.66 5.26
N ALA A 49 -9.77 -9.70 5.06
CA ALA A 49 -9.65 -8.32 5.54
C ALA A 49 -10.05 -8.15 7.03
N TYR A 50 -9.52 -9.00 7.91
CA TYR A 50 -9.73 -8.88 9.34
C TYR A 50 -8.71 -7.92 9.95
N SER A 51 -9.16 -7.02 10.83
CA SER A 51 -8.26 -6.05 11.51
C SER A 51 -7.13 -6.73 12.29
N SER A 52 -7.42 -7.87 12.91
CA SER A 52 -6.44 -8.70 13.63
C SER A 52 -5.37 -9.33 12.74
N LYS A 53 -5.54 -9.29 11.42
CA LYS A 53 -4.58 -9.80 10.44
C LYS A 53 -3.75 -8.70 9.79
N ILE A 54 -3.98 -7.42 10.11
CA ILE A 54 -3.23 -6.31 9.53
C ILE A 54 -1.80 -6.31 10.07
N LEU A 55 -0.83 -6.47 9.18
CA LEU A 55 0.59 -6.38 9.45
C LEU A 55 1.10 -4.94 9.29
N TYR A 56 0.66 -4.26 8.22
CA TYR A 56 1.09 -2.89 7.94
C TYR A 56 -0.07 -2.04 7.42
N THR A 57 0.01 -0.73 7.67
CA THR A 57 -0.92 0.28 7.15
C THR A 57 -0.16 1.33 6.35
N TRP A 58 -0.75 1.79 5.25
CA TRP A 58 -0.26 2.85 4.37
C TRP A 58 -1.28 3.97 4.29
N ASP A 59 -0.85 5.21 4.53
CA ASP A 59 -1.73 6.39 4.46
C ASP A 59 -1.48 7.27 3.22
N GLY A 60 -0.60 6.85 2.31
CA GLY A 60 -0.13 7.67 1.18
C GLY A 60 1.22 8.35 1.41
N LYS A 61 1.74 8.32 2.64
CA LYS A 61 3.02 8.93 3.03
C LYS A 61 3.86 8.06 3.97
N HIS A 62 3.24 7.37 4.91
CA HIS A 62 3.89 6.59 5.95
C HIS A 62 3.44 5.13 5.90
N ILE A 63 4.38 4.24 6.19
CA ILE A 63 4.07 2.86 6.54
C ILE A 63 4.12 2.70 8.03
N TYR A 64 3.04 2.16 8.57
CA TYR A 64 2.90 1.85 9.98
C TYR A 64 2.98 0.35 10.20
N GLU A 65 3.60 -0.05 11.31
CA GLU A 65 3.42 -1.38 11.88
C GLU A 65 2.02 -1.53 12.50
N GLY A 66 1.28 -2.51 12.03
CA GLY A 66 -0.07 -2.82 12.48
C GLY A 66 -1.17 -1.97 11.83
N ALA A 67 -2.36 -2.04 12.43
CA ALA A 67 -3.60 -1.48 11.86
C ALA A 67 -3.78 0.03 12.02
N TYR A 68 -2.95 0.68 12.83
CA TYR A 68 -3.22 2.04 13.31
C TYR A 68 -2.09 3.01 12.97
N ALA A 69 -2.50 4.20 12.53
CA ALA A 69 -1.61 5.28 12.08
C ALA A 69 -1.01 6.08 13.25
N TYR A 70 -0.40 5.40 14.22
CA TYR A 70 0.29 6.07 15.32
C TYR A 70 1.70 6.47 14.91
N GLN A 71 2.13 7.68 15.29
CA GLN A 71 3.47 8.17 14.98
C GLN A 71 4.58 7.23 15.48
N SER A 72 4.38 6.62 16.66
CA SER A 72 5.30 5.65 17.25
C SER A 72 5.42 4.33 16.47
N LYS A 73 4.51 4.08 15.52
CA LYS A 73 4.47 2.88 14.68
C LYS A 73 4.99 3.11 13.26
N ILE A 74 5.45 4.32 12.92
CA ILE A 74 5.98 4.60 11.58
C ILE A 74 7.31 3.86 11.38
N LEU A 75 7.31 2.94 10.42
CA LEU A 75 8.50 2.24 9.95
C LEU A 75 9.21 3.00 8.86
N TYR A 76 8.45 3.62 7.95
CA TYR A 76 8.98 4.31 6.79
C TYR A 76 8.17 5.53 6.41
N THR A 77 8.83 6.50 5.79
CA THR A 77 8.22 7.69 5.17
C THR A 77 8.58 7.73 3.70
N PHE A 78 7.64 8.10 2.84
CA PHE A 78 7.84 8.27 1.42
C PHE A 78 7.37 9.67 1.01
N ASP A 79 8.18 10.38 0.23
CA ASP A 79 7.92 11.76 -0.19
C ASP A 79 7.45 11.91 -1.63
N GLY A 80 7.22 10.80 -2.33
CA GLY A 80 6.92 10.79 -3.78
C GLY A 80 8.11 10.39 -4.64
N LYS A 81 9.34 10.37 -4.09
CA LYS A 81 10.56 10.00 -4.82
C LYS A 81 11.50 9.12 -4.00
N HIS A 82 11.67 9.45 -2.72
CA HIS A 82 12.58 8.81 -1.80
C HIS A 82 11.81 8.13 -0.68
N LEU A 83 12.32 6.97 -0.31
CA LEU A 83 11.88 6.22 0.83
C LEU A 83 12.90 6.37 1.96
N TYR A 84 12.41 6.75 3.13
CA TYR A 84 13.19 7.00 4.33
C TYR A 84 12.89 5.96 5.39
N SER A 85 13.93 5.54 6.12
CA SER A 85 13.75 4.76 7.35
C SER A 85 13.23 5.65 8.49
N GLY A 86 12.13 5.23 9.11
CA GLY A 86 11.44 5.95 10.18
C GLY A 86 10.62 7.16 9.70
N ALA A 87 10.15 7.94 10.67
CA ALA A 87 9.11 8.96 10.46
C ALA A 87 9.54 10.22 9.69
N TYR A 88 10.84 10.44 9.47
CA TYR A 88 11.35 11.73 9.02
C TYR A 88 12.16 11.62 7.73
N ALA A 89 11.95 12.60 6.84
CA ALA A 89 12.59 12.69 5.53
C ALA A 89 14.01 13.29 5.61
N TYR A 90 14.88 12.67 6.40
CA TYR A 90 16.29 13.04 6.46
C TYR A 90 17.06 12.35 5.34
N SER A 91 17.84 13.10 4.56
CA SER A 91 18.61 12.55 3.44
C SER A 91 19.53 11.38 3.84
N SER A 92 20.09 11.42 5.06
CA SER A 92 20.90 10.34 5.63
C SER A 92 20.13 9.03 5.90
N LYS A 93 18.79 9.07 5.85
CA LYS A 93 17.91 7.93 6.10
C LYS A 93 17.27 7.36 4.84
N ILE A 94 17.61 7.88 3.66
CA ILE A 94 17.11 7.36 2.38
C ILE A 94 17.61 5.92 2.22
N ILE A 95 16.68 4.99 2.04
CA ILE A 95 16.96 3.57 1.78
C ILE A 95 16.68 3.18 0.33
N SER A 96 15.74 3.87 -0.33
CA SER A 96 15.42 3.62 -1.74
C SER A 96 15.01 4.91 -2.44
N THR A 97 15.24 4.96 -3.74
CA THR A 97 14.74 6.02 -4.64
C THR A 97 13.98 5.35 -5.77
N VAL A 98 12.82 5.89 -6.11
CA VAL A 98 11.93 5.35 -7.13
C VAL A 98 11.79 6.35 -8.26
N ASP A 99 11.83 5.84 -9.49
CA ASP A 99 11.53 6.58 -10.71
C ASP A 99 10.18 6.08 -11.26
N GLY A 100 9.15 6.95 -11.22
CA GLY A 100 7.77 6.62 -11.58
C GLY A 100 6.80 6.48 -10.40
N THR A 101 5.63 5.85 -10.65
CA THR A 101 4.57 5.69 -9.64
C THR A 101 4.98 4.67 -8.59
N PHE A 102 5.04 5.10 -7.33
CA PHE A 102 5.43 4.25 -6.22
C PHE A 102 4.32 3.25 -5.86
N PRO A 103 4.53 1.93 -5.97
CA PRO A 103 3.57 0.93 -5.52
C PRO A 103 3.82 0.60 -4.03
N PRO A 104 2.86 0.90 -3.11
CA PRO A 104 2.98 0.54 -1.69
C PRO A 104 3.18 -0.95 -1.44
N ILE A 105 2.83 -1.79 -2.40
CA ILE A 105 3.02 -3.24 -2.33
C ILE A 105 4.49 -3.67 -2.44
N LEU A 106 5.38 -2.84 -3.01
CA LEU A 106 6.82 -3.17 -3.09
C LEU A 106 7.49 -3.27 -1.71
N PHE A 107 6.86 -2.71 -0.68
CA PHE A 107 7.32 -2.85 0.70
C PHE A 107 7.10 -4.23 1.32
N MET A 108 6.37 -5.11 0.64
CA MET A 108 6.17 -6.50 1.12
C MET A 108 7.40 -7.39 0.89
N VAL A 109 8.42 -6.88 0.21
CA VAL A 109 9.58 -7.64 -0.27
C VAL A 109 10.94 -7.03 0.16
N LEU A 110 10.93 -5.89 0.85
CA LEU A 110 12.11 -5.28 1.49
C LEU A 110 12.26 -5.82 2.91
#